data_AF-A0A960W8A5-F1
#
_entry.id   AF-A0A960W8A5-F1
#
_cell.length_a   1.000
_cell.length_b   1.000
_cell.length_c   1.000
_cell.angle_alpha   90.00
_cell.angle_beta   90.00
_cell.angle_gamma   90.00
#
_symmetry.space_group_name_H-M   'P 1'
#
loop_
_entity.id
_entity.type
_entity.pdbx_description
1 polymer ?
#
loop_
_entity_poly.entity_id
_entity_poly.type
_entity_poly.pdbx_seq_one_letter_code
_entity_poly.pdbx_strand_id
1 'polypeptide(L)'
;FWKEFKLLCFNPDFAASIGYPITGLDIILTTIIVIAIIIGLQTVGVVLMSAMIIAPAAAARQWTDRMGHMIALAGFFGATAGIAGSIISSSAARLPTGPTIVLCITVIVFISIVLAPNRGLLSYMIQFQRQKKLVLDETILTSLYLLTLKHGSVSRSFPFAMLSVMAERKNIAIKFTLKDLEKRGWVRLFGQSEWALTPEGFVHAQELQEKGKR
;
A
#
# COMPACT_ATOMS: atom_id res chain seq x y z
N PHE A 1 21.17 20.21 -12.54
CA PHE A 1 20.68 20.52 -11.17
C PHE A 1 19.85 19.41 -10.52
N TRP A 2 18.81 18.86 -11.16
CA TRP A 2 17.95 17.85 -10.51
C TRP A 2 18.68 16.55 -10.11
N LYS A 3 19.62 16.07 -10.94
CA LYS A 3 20.34 14.82 -10.67
C LYS A 3 21.35 15.01 -9.54
N GLU A 4 21.98 16.17 -9.48
CA GLU A 4 23.01 16.57 -8.54
C GLU A 4 22.42 16.76 -7.14
N PHE A 5 21.31 17.49 -7.00
CA PHE A 5 20.60 17.61 -5.72
C PHE A 5 20.04 16.28 -5.24
N LYS A 6 19.52 15.45 -6.16
CA LYS A 6 19.05 14.11 -5.81
C LYS A 6 20.20 13.25 -5.26
N LEU A 7 21.36 13.28 -5.90
CA LEU A 7 22.53 12.52 -5.44
C LEU A 7 22.98 13.01 -4.06
N LEU A 8 23.06 14.33 -3.88
CA LEU A 8 23.42 14.96 -2.60
C LEU A 8 22.49 14.53 -1.46
N CYS A 9 21.17 14.54 -1.67
CA CYS A 9 20.20 14.19 -0.64
C CYS A 9 20.16 12.70 -0.27
N PHE A 10 20.60 11.80 -1.15
CA PHE A 10 20.55 10.35 -0.90
C PHE A 10 21.90 9.76 -0.50
N ASN A 11 23.00 10.24 -1.10
CA ASN A 11 24.33 9.71 -0.86
C ASN A 11 25.42 10.77 -1.21
N PRO A 12 25.73 11.68 -0.27
CA PRO A 12 26.72 12.73 -0.49
C PRO A 12 28.13 12.15 -0.71
N ASP A 13 28.49 11.04 -0.04
CA ASP A 13 29.79 10.38 -0.21
C ASP A 13 29.96 9.80 -1.62
N PHE A 14 28.88 9.21 -2.17
CA PHE A 14 28.87 8.76 -3.56
C PHE A 14 29.02 9.93 -4.54
N ALA A 15 28.37 11.07 -4.27
CA ALA A 15 28.54 12.28 -5.06
C ALA A 15 29.99 12.80 -5.03
N ALA A 16 30.67 12.71 -3.87
CA ALA A 16 32.09 13.01 -3.72
C ALA A 16 32.94 12.18 -4.68
N SER A 17 32.68 10.87 -4.70
CA SER A 17 33.48 9.90 -5.45
C SER A 17 33.41 10.11 -6.97
N ILE A 18 32.31 10.70 -7.47
CA ILE A 18 32.09 11.00 -8.88
C ILE A 18 32.65 12.39 -9.26
N GLY A 19 33.22 13.13 -8.31
CA GLY A 19 33.85 14.44 -8.55
C GLY A 19 32.88 15.62 -8.52
N TYR A 20 31.67 15.46 -7.95
CA TYR A 20 30.77 16.59 -7.76
C TYR A 20 31.24 17.50 -6.61
N PRO A 21 31.15 18.83 -6.74
CA PRO A 21 31.48 19.76 -5.65
C PRO A 21 30.37 19.79 -4.59
N ILE A 22 30.42 18.84 -3.65
CA ILE A 22 29.42 18.63 -2.59
C ILE A 22 29.18 19.92 -1.80
N THR A 23 30.26 20.56 -1.32
CA THR A 23 30.19 21.75 -0.47
C THR A 23 29.49 22.90 -1.18
N GLY A 24 29.75 23.10 -2.47
CA GLY A 24 29.08 24.15 -3.25
C GLY A 24 27.58 23.86 -3.42
N LEU A 25 27.22 22.62 -3.73
CA LEU A 25 25.82 22.21 -3.87
C LEU A 25 25.05 22.29 -2.55
N ASP A 26 25.70 21.92 -1.43
CA ASP A 26 25.12 21.98 -0.10
C ASP A 26 24.88 23.42 0.38
N ILE A 27 25.85 24.32 0.16
CA ILE A 27 25.68 25.75 0.43
C ILE A 27 24.53 26.33 -0.39
N ILE A 28 24.44 26.01 -1.68
CA ILE A 28 23.34 26.47 -2.54
C ILE A 28 22.00 25.95 -2.03
N LEU A 29 21.91 24.65 -1.76
CA LEU A 29 20.66 24.02 -1.29
C LEU A 29 20.21 24.63 0.04
N THR A 30 21.12 24.73 1.01
CA THR A 30 20.86 25.28 2.33
C THR A 30 20.47 26.75 2.24
N THR A 31 21.13 27.54 1.40
CA THR A 31 20.79 28.95 1.18
C THR A 31 19.36 29.10 0.62
N ILE A 32 19.00 28.29 -0.38
CA ILE A 32 17.63 28.30 -0.94
C ILE A 32 16.61 27.94 0.13
N ILE A 33 16.88 26.91 0.95
CA ILE A 33 15.99 26.49 2.04
C ILE A 33 15.84 27.59 3.09
N VAL A 34 16.94 28.20 3.54
CA VAL A 34 16.92 29.27 4.54
C VAL A 34 16.13 30.48 4.04
N ILE A 35 16.37 30.92 2.80
CA ILE A 35 15.63 32.03 2.19
C ILE A 35 14.13 31.71 2.12
N ALA A 36 13.78 30.49 1.66
CA ALA A 36 12.39 30.06 1.59
C ALA A 36 11.72 30.04 2.97
N ILE A 37 12.43 29.60 4.01
CA ILE A 37 11.95 29.60 5.39
C ILE A 37 11.73 31.02 5.89
N ILE A 38 12.69 31.93 5.74
CA ILE A 38 12.58 33.31 6.23
C ILE A 38 11.38 34.02 5.59
N ILE A 39 11.22 33.89 4.26
CA ILE A 39 10.09 34.49 3.54
C ILE A 39 8.76 33.88 4.00
N GLY A 40 8.71 32.56 4.16
CA GLY A 40 7.51 31.86 4.63
C GLY A 40 7.11 32.24 6.07
N LEU A 41 8.09 32.34 6.96
CA LEU A 41 7.87 32.76 8.34
C LEU A 41 7.28 34.17 8.44
N GLN A 42 7.76 35.11 7.63
CA GLN A 42 7.24 36.49 7.61
C GLN A 42 5.82 36.59 7.03
N THR A 43 5.50 35.76 6.03
CA THR A 43 4.20 35.83 5.32
C THR A 43 3.06 35.19 6.09
N VAL A 44 3.30 34.03 6.72
CA VAL A 44 2.21 33.21 7.31
C VAL A 44 2.43 32.82 8.77
N GLY A 45 3.61 33.11 9.33
CA GLY A 45 3.96 32.81 10.71
C GLY A 45 4.56 31.42 10.93
N VAL A 46 5.20 31.24 12.10
CA VAL A 46 6.01 30.06 12.44
C VAL A 46 5.21 28.76 12.41
N VAL A 47 4.00 28.76 12.95
CA VAL A 47 3.17 27.56 13.07
C VAL A 47 2.78 27.03 11.69
N LEU A 48 2.24 27.89 10.82
CA LEU A 48 1.83 27.48 9.47
C LEU A 48 3.04 27.09 8.62
N MET A 49 4.19 27.74 8.78
CA MET A 49 5.41 27.37 8.05
C MET A 49 5.86 25.94 8.38
N SER A 50 5.91 25.59 9.67
CA SER A 50 6.29 24.23 10.08
C SER A 50 5.35 23.17 9.51
N ALA A 51 4.04 23.46 9.49
CA ALA A 51 3.03 22.59 8.90
C ALA A 51 3.21 22.45 7.37
N MET A 52 3.43 23.55 6.65
CA MET A 52 3.61 23.57 5.19
C MET A 52 4.89 22.88 4.72
N ILE A 53 5.93 22.80 5.56
CA ILE A 53 7.16 22.05 5.23
C ILE A 53 6.91 20.54 5.33
N ILE A 54 6.20 20.09 6.37
CA ILE A 54 6.10 18.66 6.71
C ILE A 54 4.88 18.02 6.04
N ALA A 55 3.72 18.64 6.13
CA ALA A 55 2.42 18.07 5.76
C ALA A 55 2.30 17.67 4.27
N PRO A 56 2.60 18.54 3.29
CA PRO A 56 2.47 18.18 1.88
C PRO A 56 3.50 17.14 1.44
N ALA A 57 4.71 17.17 2.02
CA ALA A 57 5.73 16.16 1.79
C ALA A 57 5.29 14.79 2.35
N ALA A 58 4.70 14.77 3.53
CA ALA A 58 4.13 13.57 4.13
C ALA A 58 2.97 13.01 3.28
N ALA A 59 2.05 13.86 2.82
CA ALA A 59 0.96 13.45 1.92
C ALA A 59 1.49 12.89 0.60
N ALA A 60 2.42 13.58 -0.07
CA ALA A 60 2.97 13.14 -1.35
C ALA A 60 3.71 11.81 -1.24
N ARG A 61 4.44 11.60 -0.13
CA ARG A 61 5.19 10.37 0.13
C ARG A 61 4.29 9.13 0.25
N GLN A 62 3.01 9.30 0.60
CA GLN A 62 2.06 8.19 0.66
C GLN A 62 1.65 7.67 -0.73
N TRP A 63 1.73 8.53 -1.76
CA TRP A 63 1.31 8.22 -3.13
C TRP A 63 2.45 7.74 -4.02
N THR A 64 3.69 8.09 -3.70
CA THR A 64 4.83 7.75 -4.55
C THR A 64 6.12 7.54 -3.77
N ASP A 65 6.90 6.57 -4.22
CA ASP A 65 8.27 6.32 -3.75
C ASP A 65 9.32 7.02 -4.65
N ARG A 66 8.89 7.69 -5.73
CA ARG A 66 9.80 8.41 -6.64
C ARG A 66 9.90 9.88 -6.25
N MET A 67 11.11 10.31 -5.86
CA MET A 67 11.39 11.70 -5.43
C MET A 67 10.87 12.79 -6.37
N GLY A 68 10.97 12.61 -7.70
CA GLY A 68 10.45 13.57 -8.68
C GLY A 68 8.94 13.76 -8.63
N HIS A 69 8.20 12.66 -8.51
CA HIS A 69 6.75 12.71 -8.38
C HIS A 69 6.38 13.24 -6.99
N MET A 70 7.17 12.92 -5.96
CA MET A 70 6.94 13.38 -4.59
C MET A 70 7.01 14.90 -4.48
N ILE A 71 8.01 15.53 -5.10
CA ILE A 71 8.16 16.99 -5.07
C ILE A 71 7.03 17.68 -5.83
N ALA A 72 6.64 17.16 -7.00
CA ALA A 72 5.51 17.70 -7.77
C ALA A 72 4.18 17.58 -7.00
N LEU A 73 3.90 16.42 -6.40
CA LEU A 73 2.71 16.19 -5.59
C LEU A 73 2.72 17.04 -4.32
N ALA A 74 3.85 17.19 -3.65
CA ALA A 74 3.96 18.02 -2.45
C ALA A 74 3.66 19.49 -2.79
N GLY A 75 4.22 19.99 -3.89
CA GLY A 75 3.89 21.34 -4.40
C GLY A 75 2.40 21.48 -4.71
N PHE A 76 1.80 20.49 -5.36
CA PHE A 76 0.37 20.49 -5.68
C PHE A 76 -0.52 20.48 -4.42
N PHE A 77 -0.25 19.62 -3.44
CA PHE A 77 -1.00 19.58 -2.19
C PHE A 77 -0.83 20.85 -1.36
N GLY A 78 0.39 21.41 -1.31
CA GLY A 78 0.63 22.68 -0.64
C GLY A 78 -0.13 23.84 -1.30
N ALA A 79 -0.07 23.94 -2.63
CA ALA A 79 -0.77 24.97 -3.38
C ALA A 79 -2.30 24.88 -3.24
N THR A 80 -2.86 23.67 -3.41
CA THR A 80 -4.31 23.45 -3.27
C THR A 80 -4.78 23.73 -1.85
N ALA A 81 -4.03 23.33 -0.82
CA ALA A 81 -4.36 23.63 0.57
C ALA A 81 -4.28 25.12 0.88
N GLY A 82 -3.27 25.82 0.36
CA GLY A 82 -3.10 27.26 0.52
C GLY A 82 -4.25 28.05 -0.15
N ILE A 83 -4.60 27.70 -1.38
CA ILE A 83 -5.71 28.33 -2.12
C ILE A 83 -7.04 28.05 -1.42
N ALA A 84 -7.32 26.78 -1.09
CA ALA A 84 -8.56 26.42 -0.40
C ALA A 84 -8.67 27.09 0.97
N GLY A 85 -7.60 27.06 1.76
CA GLY A 85 -7.55 27.70 3.07
C GLY A 85 -7.69 29.22 3.00
N SER A 86 -7.11 29.87 1.99
CA SER A 86 -7.25 31.31 1.77
C SER A 86 -8.67 31.70 1.36
N ILE A 87 -9.33 30.91 0.49
CA ILE A 87 -10.71 31.17 0.05
C ILE A 87 -11.70 30.95 1.19
N ILE A 88 -11.50 29.89 1.99
CA ILE A 88 -12.35 29.61 3.15
C ILE A 88 -12.18 30.71 4.20
N SER A 89 -10.93 31.13 4.45
CA SER A 89 -10.65 32.20 5.41
C SER A 89 -11.18 33.57 4.97
N SER A 90 -11.28 33.85 3.67
CA SER A 90 -11.87 35.10 3.18
C SER A 90 -13.39 35.09 3.22
N SER A 91 -14.02 33.92 3.11
CA SER A 91 -15.48 33.76 3.11
C SER A 91 -16.06 33.66 4.52
N ALA A 92 -15.31 33.13 5.49
CA ALA A 92 -15.73 33.03 6.88
C ALA A 92 -15.26 34.27 7.68
N ALA A 93 -16.20 35.11 8.09
CA ALA A 93 -15.90 36.33 8.83
C ALA A 93 -15.09 36.02 10.12
N ARG A 94 -13.88 36.58 10.22
CA ARG A 94 -12.99 36.60 11.41
C ARG A 94 -12.18 35.33 11.73
N LEU A 95 -11.96 34.41 10.77
CA LEU A 95 -11.00 33.32 10.99
C LEU A 95 -9.55 33.76 10.71
N PRO A 96 -8.58 33.43 11.58
CA PRO A 96 -7.17 33.60 11.30
C PRO A 96 -6.75 32.72 10.10
N THR A 97 -6.14 33.34 9.08
CA THR A 97 -5.73 32.66 7.83
C THR A 97 -4.77 31.51 8.08
N GLY A 98 -3.80 31.70 8.98
CA GLY A 98 -2.78 30.70 9.32
C GLY A 98 -3.37 29.34 9.76
N PRO A 99 -4.06 29.28 10.91
CA PRO A 99 -4.73 28.07 11.40
C PRO A 99 -5.73 27.46 10.41
N THR A 100 -6.43 28.27 9.63
CA THR A 100 -7.41 27.78 8.65
C THR A 100 -6.73 26.99 7.52
N ILE A 101 -5.60 27.48 7.02
CA ILE A 101 -4.79 26.76 6.03
C ILE A 101 -4.23 25.47 6.62
N VAL A 102 -3.76 25.49 7.88
CA VAL A 102 -3.30 24.28 8.59
C VAL A 102 -4.41 23.24 8.63
N LEU A 103 -5.63 23.65 9.00
CA LEU A 103 -6.78 22.75 9.09
C LEU A 103 -7.13 22.15 7.72
N CYS A 104 -7.11 22.97 6.66
CA CYS A 104 -7.33 22.50 5.29
C CYS A 104 -6.27 21.50 4.84
N ILE A 105 -4.98 21.76 5.08
CA ILE A 105 -3.93 20.81 4.69
C ILE A 105 -4.01 19.53 5.53
N THR A 106 -4.34 19.62 6.82
CA THR A 106 -4.54 18.43 7.66
C THR A 106 -5.65 17.55 7.11
N VAL A 107 -6.76 18.12 6.66
CA VAL A 107 -7.84 17.37 6.01
C VAL A 107 -7.36 16.72 4.71
N ILE A 108 -6.65 17.45 3.85
CA ILE A 108 -6.09 16.91 2.61
C ILE A 108 -5.10 15.77 2.89
N VAL A 109 -4.22 15.94 3.87
CA VAL A 109 -3.26 14.91 4.30
C VAL A 109 -3.98 13.71 4.87
N PHE A 110 -5.03 13.92 5.66
CA PHE A 110 -5.82 12.84 6.24
C PHE A 110 -6.50 12.01 5.15
N ILE A 111 -7.18 12.68 4.20
CA ILE A 111 -7.78 12.02 3.02
C ILE A 111 -6.70 11.29 2.22
N SER A 112 -5.54 11.93 2.01
CA SER A 112 -4.40 11.36 1.30
C SER A 112 -3.87 10.10 1.98
N ILE A 113 -3.73 10.08 3.30
CA ILE A 113 -3.31 8.91 4.09
C ILE A 113 -4.35 7.79 4.00
N VAL A 114 -5.65 8.12 4.03
CA VAL A 114 -6.72 7.11 3.96
C VAL A 114 -6.78 6.49 2.56
N LEU A 115 -6.69 7.30 1.50
CA LEU A 115 -6.80 6.83 0.11
C LEU A 115 -5.49 6.28 -0.49
N ALA A 116 -4.34 6.50 0.15
CA ALA A 116 -3.05 6.16 -0.44
C ALA A 116 -2.90 4.66 -0.79
N PRO A 117 -2.54 4.32 -2.04
CA PRO A 117 -2.57 2.94 -2.53
C PRO A 117 -1.38 2.07 -2.10
N ASN A 118 -0.22 2.64 -1.71
CA ASN A 118 0.95 1.83 -1.31
C ASN A 118 1.16 1.73 0.21
N ARG A 119 0.66 2.72 0.97
CA ARG A 119 0.86 2.80 2.43
C ARG A 119 -0.39 3.23 3.20
N GLY A 120 -1.50 3.50 2.52
CA GLY A 120 -2.76 3.83 3.19
C GLY A 120 -3.37 2.62 3.88
N LEU A 121 -4.03 2.87 5.02
CA LEU A 121 -4.72 1.85 5.82
C LEU A 121 -5.71 1.02 4.97
N LEU A 122 -6.33 1.65 3.96
CA LEU A 122 -7.28 1.01 3.07
C LEU A 122 -6.62 -0.01 2.13
N SER A 123 -5.45 0.33 1.58
CA SER A 123 -4.71 -0.60 0.72
C SER A 123 -4.15 -1.77 1.50
N TYR A 124 -3.69 -1.52 2.74
CA TYR A 124 -3.33 -2.61 3.66
C TYR A 124 -4.52 -3.56 3.86
N MET A 125 -5.72 -3.05 4.16
CA MET A 125 -6.90 -3.91 4.33
C MET A 125 -7.27 -4.69 3.04
N ILE A 126 -7.24 -4.06 1.87
CA ILE A 126 -7.58 -4.70 0.59
C ILE A 126 -6.54 -5.76 0.21
N GLN A 127 -5.25 -5.47 0.37
CA GLN A 127 -4.18 -6.44 0.14
C GLN A 127 -4.28 -7.60 1.11
N PHE A 128 -4.58 -7.35 2.39
CA PHE A 128 -4.78 -8.40 3.38
C PHE A 128 -5.93 -9.34 3.04
N GLN A 129 -7.05 -8.83 2.51
CA GLN A 129 -8.16 -9.69 2.09
C GLN A 129 -7.79 -10.52 0.86
N ARG A 130 -7.08 -9.94 -0.12
CA ARG A 130 -6.62 -10.66 -1.31
C ARG A 130 -5.60 -11.75 -0.97
N GLN A 131 -4.64 -11.46 -0.09
CA GLN A 131 -3.66 -12.45 0.36
C GLN A 131 -4.31 -13.56 1.18
N LYS A 132 -5.27 -13.24 2.06
CA LYS A 132 -6.01 -14.25 2.83
C LYS A 132 -6.77 -15.22 1.93
N LYS A 133 -7.37 -14.75 0.82
CA LYS A 133 -8.12 -15.59 -0.12
C LYS A 133 -7.20 -16.55 -0.87
N LEU A 134 -6.09 -16.05 -1.43
CA LEU A 134 -5.13 -16.89 -2.16
C LEU A 134 -4.53 -17.99 -1.28
N VAL A 135 -4.12 -17.64 -0.05
CA VAL A 135 -3.57 -18.61 0.91
C VAL A 135 -4.60 -19.67 1.32
N LEU A 136 -5.88 -19.29 1.45
CA LEU A 136 -6.97 -20.24 1.73
C LEU A 136 -7.17 -21.25 0.60
N ASP A 137 -7.18 -20.77 -0.64
CA ASP A 137 -7.34 -21.61 -1.83
C ASP A 137 -6.19 -22.63 -1.92
N GLU A 138 -4.94 -22.18 -1.74
CA GLU A 138 -3.74 -23.04 -1.73
C GLU A 138 -3.74 -24.06 -0.59
N THR A 139 -4.17 -23.67 0.62
CA THR A 139 -4.21 -24.56 1.78
C THR A 139 -5.22 -25.69 1.55
N ILE A 140 -6.40 -25.39 1.02
CA ILE A 140 -7.46 -26.38 0.76
C ILE A 140 -7.04 -27.36 -0.34
N LEU A 141 -6.46 -26.86 -1.44
CA LEU A 141 -5.93 -27.69 -2.52
C LEU A 141 -4.84 -28.65 -2.01
N THR A 142 -3.88 -28.13 -1.24
CA THR A 142 -2.80 -28.94 -0.66
C THR A 142 -3.33 -30.00 0.31
N SER A 143 -4.33 -29.64 1.13
CA SER A 143 -4.96 -30.56 2.08
C SER A 143 -5.63 -31.73 1.37
N LEU A 144 -6.42 -31.43 0.33
CA LEU A 144 -7.09 -32.44 -0.47
C LEU A 144 -6.08 -33.31 -1.23
N TYR A 145 -5.03 -32.72 -1.80
CA TYR A 145 -3.96 -33.46 -2.48
C TYR A 145 -3.26 -34.45 -1.53
N LEU A 146 -2.93 -34.03 -0.30
CA LEU A 146 -2.31 -34.90 0.70
C LEU A 146 -3.24 -36.05 1.13
N LEU A 147 -4.55 -35.82 1.20
CA LEU A 147 -5.52 -36.88 1.50
C LEU A 147 -5.65 -37.89 0.36
N THR A 148 -5.63 -37.41 -0.88
CA THR A 148 -5.61 -38.27 -2.08
C THR A 148 -4.35 -39.14 -2.12
N LEU A 149 -3.19 -38.59 -1.79
CA LEU A 149 -1.94 -39.36 -1.70
C LEU A 149 -1.94 -40.38 -0.56
N LYS A 150 -2.49 -40.04 0.63
CA LYS A 150 -2.56 -40.98 1.77
C LYS A 150 -3.54 -42.14 1.55
N HIS A 151 -4.56 -41.97 0.72
CA HIS A 151 -5.61 -42.98 0.51
C HIS A 151 -5.65 -43.58 -0.91
N GLY A 152 -4.66 -43.33 -1.76
CA GLY A 152 -4.34 -44.13 -2.95
C GLY A 152 -5.37 -44.15 -4.06
N SER A 153 -6.34 -43.21 -4.10
CA SER A 153 -7.38 -43.18 -5.13
C SER A 153 -7.78 -41.75 -5.52
N VAL A 154 -7.55 -41.39 -6.78
CA VAL A 154 -7.66 -40.03 -7.36
C VAL A 154 -9.11 -39.51 -7.42
N SER A 155 -10.11 -40.37 -7.25
CA SER A 155 -11.55 -40.05 -7.38
C SER A 155 -12.37 -40.25 -6.10
N ARG A 156 -11.74 -40.35 -4.92
CA ARG A 156 -12.50 -40.54 -3.68
C ARG A 156 -13.00 -39.19 -3.15
N SER A 157 -14.31 -39.09 -2.97
CA SER A 157 -14.96 -37.93 -2.39
C SER A 157 -14.73 -37.91 -0.88
N PHE A 158 -14.32 -36.76 -0.33
CA PHE A 158 -14.08 -36.61 1.11
C PHE A 158 -15.17 -35.77 1.75
N PRO A 159 -15.72 -36.19 2.91
CA PRO A 159 -16.74 -35.42 3.61
C PRO A 159 -16.19 -34.07 4.11
N PHE A 160 -17.00 -33.02 3.97
CA PHE A 160 -16.69 -31.65 4.39
C PHE A 160 -16.15 -31.53 5.82
N ALA A 161 -16.58 -32.41 6.73
CA ALA A 161 -16.12 -32.45 8.12
C ALA A 161 -14.60 -32.66 8.22
N MET A 162 -14.03 -33.54 7.40
CA MET A 162 -12.59 -33.85 7.42
C MET A 162 -11.75 -32.68 6.88
N LEU A 163 -12.27 -31.97 5.87
CA LEU A 163 -11.65 -30.76 5.32
C LEU A 163 -11.67 -29.59 6.30
N SER A 164 -12.77 -29.45 7.06
CA SER A 164 -12.88 -28.40 8.08
C SER A 164 -11.91 -28.58 9.25
N VAL A 165 -11.53 -29.83 9.55
CA VAL A 165 -10.58 -30.17 10.62
C VAL A 165 -9.14 -29.91 10.18
N MET A 166 -8.77 -30.22 8.93
CA MET A 166 -7.40 -29.98 8.43
C MET A 166 -7.11 -28.53 8.09
N ALA A 167 -8.12 -27.77 7.64
CA ALA A 167 -7.93 -26.37 7.22
C ALA A 167 -7.95 -25.37 8.39
N GLU A 168 -8.27 -25.81 9.62
CA GLU A 168 -8.22 -25.04 10.87
C GLU A 168 -8.80 -23.60 10.77
N ARG A 169 -9.85 -23.43 9.97
CA ARG A 169 -10.47 -22.12 9.64
C ARG A 169 -11.99 -22.14 9.79
N LYS A 170 -12.59 -20.95 9.94
CA LYS A 170 -14.06 -20.78 10.02
C LYS A 170 -14.78 -21.45 8.84
N ASN A 171 -15.75 -22.32 9.16
CA ASN A 171 -16.56 -23.10 8.21
C ASN A 171 -17.22 -22.30 7.06
N ILE A 172 -17.54 -21.04 7.30
CA ILE A 172 -18.19 -20.16 6.30
C ILE A 172 -17.23 -19.79 5.16
N ALA A 173 -15.95 -19.54 5.48
CA ALA A 173 -14.94 -19.20 4.48
C ALA A 173 -14.64 -20.39 3.57
N ILE A 174 -14.58 -21.59 4.16
CA ILE A 174 -14.30 -22.85 3.43
C ILE A 174 -15.43 -23.17 2.44
N LYS A 175 -16.70 -23.01 2.83
CA LYS A 175 -17.84 -23.21 1.91
C LYS A 175 -17.80 -22.25 0.72
N PHE A 176 -17.44 -20.99 0.95
CA PHE A 176 -17.39 -19.99 -0.12
C PHE A 176 -16.22 -20.27 -1.08
N THR A 177 -15.06 -20.64 -0.55
CA THR A 177 -13.89 -21.04 -1.34
C THR A 177 -14.15 -22.32 -2.12
N LEU A 178 -14.75 -23.36 -1.54
CA LEU A 178 -15.10 -24.60 -2.26
C LEU A 178 -16.04 -24.32 -3.45
N LYS A 179 -16.99 -23.40 -3.28
CA LYS A 179 -17.89 -22.97 -4.36
C LYS A 179 -17.18 -22.13 -5.44
N ASP A 180 -16.13 -21.39 -5.08
CA ASP A 180 -15.27 -20.65 -6.03
C ASP A 180 -14.34 -21.62 -6.78
N LEU A 181 -13.81 -22.63 -6.10
CA LEU A 181 -12.96 -23.69 -6.67
C LEU A 181 -13.74 -24.62 -7.60
N GLU A 182 -15.02 -24.88 -7.30
CA GLU A 182 -15.95 -25.61 -8.17
C GLU A 182 -16.22 -24.85 -9.46
N LYS A 183 -16.48 -23.54 -9.37
CA LYS A 183 -16.62 -22.68 -10.55
C LYS A 183 -15.37 -22.63 -11.42
N ARG A 184 -14.19 -22.79 -10.81
CA ARG A 184 -12.89 -22.86 -11.51
C ARG A 184 -12.57 -24.25 -12.05
N GLY A 185 -13.42 -25.25 -11.78
CA GLY A 185 -13.26 -26.61 -12.28
C GLY A 185 -12.24 -27.46 -11.52
N TRP A 186 -11.71 -27.01 -10.38
CA TRP A 186 -10.65 -27.71 -9.63
C TRP A 186 -11.17 -28.71 -8.60
N VAL A 187 -12.43 -28.57 -8.17
CA VAL A 187 -13.08 -29.46 -7.20
C VAL A 187 -14.51 -29.72 -7.67
N ARG A 188 -15.03 -30.94 -7.47
CA ARG A 188 -16.41 -31.31 -7.80
C ARG A 188 -17.14 -31.77 -6.55
N LEU A 189 -18.39 -31.34 -6.39
CA LEU A 189 -19.29 -31.90 -5.39
C LEU A 189 -19.78 -33.28 -5.85
N PHE A 190 -19.62 -34.29 -5.00
CA PHE A 190 -20.23 -35.61 -5.16
C PHE A 190 -21.21 -35.85 -4.00
N GLY A 191 -22.48 -36.11 -4.31
CA GLY A 191 -23.52 -36.37 -3.29
C GLY A 191 -23.93 -35.15 -2.46
N GLN A 192 -24.31 -35.35 -1.19
CA GLN A 192 -24.87 -34.30 -0.32
C GLN A 192 -23.82 -33.50 0.48
N SER A 193 -22.58 -33.97 0.63
CA SER A 193 -21.55 -33.28 1.44
C SER A 193 -20.10 -33.71 1.16
N GLU A 194 -19.83 -34.40 0.06
CA GLU A 194 -18.49 -34.90 -0.25
C GLU A 194 -17.89 -34.12 -1.43
N TRP A 195 -16.62 -33.74 -1.30
CA TRP A 195 -15.88 -32.98 -2.31
C TRP A 195 -14.69 -33.81 -2.79
N ALA A 196 -14.51 -33.89 -4.10
CA ALA A 196 -13.38 -34.57 -4.73
C ALA A 196 -12.61 -33.61 -5.63
N LEU A 197 -11.30 -33.81 -5.76
CA LEU A 197 -10.52 -33.10 -6.77
C LEU A 197 -10.92 -33.56 -8.17
N THR A 198 -10.91 -32.62 -9.11
CA THR A 198 -10.94 -32.96 -10.53
C THR A 198 -9.52 -33.31 -11.02
N PRO A 199 -9.38 -33.99 -12.17
CA PRO A 199 -8.07 -34.26 -12.77
C PRO A 199 -7.25 -32.98 -13.01
N GLU A 200 -7.90 -31.87 -13.37
CA GLU A 200 -7.26 -30.56 -13.54
C GLU A 200 -6.81 -29.94 -12.21
N GLY A 201 -7.61 -30.06 -11.16
CA GLY A 201 -7.24 -29.61 -9.82
C GLY A 201 -6.03 -30.38 -9.25
N PHE A 202 -5.83 -31.64 -9.67
CA PHE A 202 -4.73 -32.49 -9.19
C PHE A 202 -3.38 -32.03 -9.74
N VAL A 203 -3.33 -31.73 -11.03
CA VAL A 203 -2.13 -31.18 -11.69
C VAL A 203 -1.76 -29.83 -11.05
N HIS A 204 -2.75 -28.97 -10.80
CA HIS A 204 -2.49 -27.65 -10.24
C HIS A 204 -2.06 -27.68 -8.76
N ALA A 205 -2.60 -28.61 -7.98
CA ALA A 205 -2.15 -28.84 -6.60
C ALA A 205 -0.71 -29.40 -6.54
N GLN A 206 -0.32 -30.22 -7.51
CA GLN A 206 1.04 -30.73 -7.62
C GLN A 206 2.05 -29.61 -7.95
N GLU A 207 1.74 -28.72 -8.89
CA GLU A 207 2.58 -27.56 -9.22
C GLU A 207 2.81 -26.62 -8.02
N LEU A 208 1.77 -26.42 -7.20
CA LEU A 208 1.86 -25.60 -5.97
C LEU A 208 2.80 -26.22 -4.94
N GLN A 209 2.80 -27.54 -4.78
CA GLN A 209 3.72 -28.26 -3.90
C GLN A 209 5.19 -28.17 -4.37
N GLU A 210 5.43 -28.26 -5.67
CA GLU A 210 6.79 -28.15 -6.22
C GLU A 210 7.35 -26.74 -6.07
N LYS A 211 6.52 -25.70 -6.19
CA LYS A 211 6.91 -24.32 -5.93
C LYS A 211 7.23 -24.05 -4.46
N GLY A 212 6.53 -24.69 -3.52
CA GLY A 212 6.77 -24.53 -2.08
C GLY A 212 8.04 -25.21 -1.55
N LYS A 213 8.72 -26.04 -2.36
CA LYS A 213 9.98 -26.73 -2.00
C LYS A 213 11.25 -26.00 -2.49
N ARG A 214 11.12 -24.94 -3.30
CA ARG A 214 12.24 -24.10 -3.78
C ARG A 214 12.37 -22.84 -2.94
#